data_AF-A0A5C2HGI1-F1
#
_entry.id   AF-A0A5C2HGI1-F1
#
_cell.length_a   1.000
_cell.length_b   1.000
_cell.length_c   1.000
_cell.angle_alpha   90.00
_cell.angle_beta   90.00
_cell.angle_gamma   90.00
#
_symmetry.space_group_name_H-M   'P 1'
#
loop_
_entity.id
_entity.type
_entity.pdbx_description
1 polymer ?
#
loop_
_entity_poly.entity_id
_entity_poly.type
_entity_poly.pdbx_seq_one_letter_code
_entity_poly.pdbx_strand_id
1 'polypeptide(L)' 'MTLKIPDGELLEGELSCKQMKLIEAWIEIHQQELIEDWQLASRGQTPFKISPLQ' A
#
# COMPACT_ATOMS: atom_id res chain seq x y z
N MET A 1 2.25 6.28 11.27
CA MET A 1 3.18 5.93 10.18
C MET A 1 2.47 6.15 8.87
N THR A 2 3.17 6.66 7.86
CA THR A 2 2.64 6.99 6.54
C THR A 2 3.54 6.35 5.50
N LEU A 3 2.95 5.60 4.57
CA LEU A 3 3.66 4.89 3.50
C LEU A 3 3.19 5.44 2.15
N LYS A 4 4.11 5.54 1.20
CA LYS A 4 3.83 5.97 -0.17
C LYS A 4 3.33 4.79 -1.00
N ILE A 5 2.25 5.01 -1.73
CA ILE A 5 1.76 4.08 -2.76
C ILE A 5 2.31 4.56 -4.12
N PRO A 6 2.77 3.66 -5.01
CA PRO A 6 2.71 2.20 -4.95
C PRO A 6 4.01 1.50 -4.54
N ASP A 7 5.04 2.21 -4.06
CA ASP A 7 6.35 1.59 -3.75
C ASP A 7 6.52 1.11 -2.30
N GLY A 8 5.63 1.51 -1.38
CA GLY A 8 5.76 1.17 0.04
C GLY A 8 6.83 1.95 0.78
N GLU A 9 7.34 3.03 0.18
CA GLU A 9 8.35 3.89 0.79
C GLU A 9 7.81 4.53 2.07
N LEU A 10 8.56 4.42 3.18
CA LEU A 10 8.20 5.01 4.46
C LEU A 10 8.39 6.52 4.41
N LEU A 11 7.29 7.26 4.42
CA LEU A 11 7.28 8.73 4.44
C LEU A 11 7.45 9.26 5.86
N GLU A 12 6.77 8.65 6.83
CA GLU A 12 6.85 9.04 8.25
C GLU A 12 6.63 7.85 9.19
N GLY A 13 7.40 7.82 10.28
CA GLY A 13 7.34 6.79 11.32
C GLY A 13 8.55 5.85 11.31
N GLU A 14 8.49 4.82 12.14
CA GLU A 14 9.53 3.79 12.25
C GLU A 14 8.90 2.42 12.02
N LEU A 15 9.46 1.66 11.07
CA LEU A 15 9.08 0.27 10.79
C LEU A 15 10.30 -0.63 10.91
N SER A 16 10.11 -1.79 11.53
CA SER A 16 11.18 -2.78 11.60
C SER A 16 11.45 -3.35 10.21
N CYS A 17 12.71 -3.69 9.88
CA CYS A 17 13.08 -4.32 8.61
C CYS A 17 12.20 -5.53 8.22
N LYS A 18 11.70 -6.29 9.21
CA LYS A 18 10.80 -7.43 8.97
C LYS A 18 9.41 -7.00 8.47
N GLN A 19 8.89 -5.89 8.99
CA GLN A 19 7.60 -5.35 8.59
C GLN A 19 7.70 -4.71 7.21
N MET A 20 8.80 -4.01 6.92
CA MET A 20 9.06 -3.44 5.58
C MET A 20 8.98 -4.54 4.51
N LYS A 21 9.69 -5.65 4.70
CA LYS A 21 9.66 -6.78 3.75
C LYS A 21 8.28 -7.39 3.53
N LEU A 22 7.45 -7.46 4.57
CA LEU A 22 6.08 -7.94 4.46
C LEU A 22 5.21 -6.97 3.66
N ILE A 23 5.39 -5.66 3.89
CA ILE A 23 4.67 -4.61 3.18
C ILE A 23 5.12 -4.56 1.72
N GLU A 24 6.42 -4.62 1.43
CA GLU A 24 6.97 -4.69 0.07
C GLU A 24 6.37 -5.86 -0.71
N ALA A 25 6.38 -7.07 -0.14
CA ALA A 25 5.79 -8.25 -0.77
C ALA A 25 4.28 -8.11 -0.99
N TRP A 26 3.55 -7.54 -0.02
CA TRP A 26 2.12 -7.28 -0.15
C TRP A 26 1.83 -6.26 -1.25
N ILE A 27 2.60 -5.19 -1.31
CA ILE A 27 2.47 -4.15 -2.33
C ILE A 27 2.80 -4.71 -3.71
N GLU A 28 3.82 -5.56 -3.87
CA GLU A 28 4.12 -6.21 -5.15
C GLU A 28 2.95 -7.08 -5.64
N ILE A 29 2.31 -7.84 -4.74
CA ILE A 29 1.17 -8.70 -5.08
C ILE A 29 -0.06 -7.87 -5.47
N HIS A 30 -0.30 -6.77 -4.75
CA HIS A 30 -1.50 -5.92 -4.90
C HIS A 30 -1.23 -4.61 -5.66
N GLN A 31 -0.10 -4.48 -6.37
CA GLN A 31 0.33 -3.22 -6.96
C GLN A 31 -0.72 -2.63 -7.89
N GLN A 32 -1.32 -3.49 -8.71
CA GLN A 32 -2.32 -3.10 -9.70
C GLN A 32 -3.61 -2.62 -9.02
N GLU A 33 -4.10 -3.36 -8.03
CA GLU A 33 -5.27 -2.99 -7.22
C GLU A 33 -5.03 -1.66 -6.49
N LEU A 34 -3.85 -1.49 -5.87
CA LEU A 34 -3.47 -0.26 -5.18
C LEU A 34 -3.50 0.96 -6.10
N ILE A 35 -3.04 0.83 -7.34
CA ILE A 35 -3.05 1.93 -8.32
C ILE A 35 -4.48 2.25 -8.74
N GLU A 36 -5.31 1.24 -9.02
CA GLU A 36 -6.72 1.44 -9.36
C GLU A 36 -7.48 2.10 -8.21
N ASP A 37 -7.30 1.61 -6.99
CA ASP A 37 -7.88 2.18 -5.78
C ASP A 37 -7.40 3.60 -5.50
N TRP A 38 -6.12 3.88 -5.73
CA TRP A 38 -5.58 5.23 -5.64
C TRP A 38 -6.24 6.18 -6.65
N GLN A 39 -6.47 5.72 -7.88
CA GLN A 39 -7.17 6.50 -8.90
C GLN A 39 -8.64 6.72 -8.53
N LEU A 40 -9.31 5.75 -7.92
CA LEU A 40 -10.68 5.90 -7.42
C LEU A 40 -10.72 6.92 -6.29
N ALA A 41 -9.86 6.78 -5.29
CA ALA A 41 -9.77 7.68 -4.15
C ALA A 41 -9.45 9.12 -4.59
N SER A 42 -8.54 9.30 -5.53
CA SER A 42 -8.18 10.61 -6.10
C SER A 42 -9.34 11.28 -6.84
N ARG A 43 -10.27 10.48 -7.39
CA ARG A 43 -11.53 10.97 -8.02
C ARG A 43 -12.66 11.15 -7.01
N GLY A 44 -12.42 10.97 -5.71
CA GLY A 44 -13.42 11.04 -4.66
C GLY A 44 -14.36 9.82 -4.60
N GLN A 45 -13.99 8.72 -5.27
CA GLN A 45 -14.72 7.46 -5.21
C GLN A 45 -14.14 6.58 -4.08
N THR A 46 -14.99 5.72 -3.51
CA THR A 46 -14.58 4.82 -2.44
C THR A 46 -13.68 3.72 -3.00
N PRO A 47 -12.41 3.59 -2.54
CA PRO A 47 -11.56 2.48 -2.92
C PRO A 47 -12.10 1.15 -2.37
N PHE A 48 -11.73 0.06 -3.02
CA PHE A 48 -12.03 -1.29 -2.60
C PHE A 48 -11.14 -1.71 -1.42
N LYS A 49 -11.59 -2.75 -0.70
CA LYS A 49 -10.78 -3.35 0.37
C LYS A 49 -9.83 -4.37 -0.26
N ILE A 50 -8.53 -4.10 -0.14
CA ILE A 50 -7.48 -5.04 -0.52
C ILE A 50 -7.24 -5.98 0.65
N SER A 51 -7.19 -7.29 0.37
CA SER A 51 -6.95 -8.30 1.40
C SER A 51 -5.52 -8.20 1.94
N PRO A 52 -5.29 -8.30 3.26
CA PRO A 52 -3.95 -8.31 3.81
C PRO A 52 -3.19 -9.60 3.43
N LEU A 53 -1.85 -9.56 3.45
CA LEU A 53 -1.00 -10.73 3.26
C LEU A 53 -1.32 -11.77 4.35
N GLN A 54 -1.76 -12.98 3.95
CA GLN A 54 -2.05 -14.10 4.87
C GLN A 54 -0.79 -14.83 5.34
#